data_AF-A0A0F4PHG8-F1
#
_entry.id   AF-A0A0F4PHG8-F1
#
_cell.length_a   1.000
_cell.length_b   1.000
_cell.length_c   1.000
_cell.angle_alpha   90.00
_cell.angle_beta   90.00
_cell.angle_gamma   90.00
#
_symmetry.space_group_name_H-M   'P 1'
#
loop_
_entity.id
_entity.type
_entity.pdbx_description
1 polymer ?
#
loop_
_entity_poly.entity_id
_entity_poly.type
_entity_poly.pdbx_seq_one_letter_code
_entity_poly.pdbx_strand_id
1 'polypeptide(L)'
;MQSVRSKLAGIDETLSKWKEDKASGEVYHDLIKSELSRILNDEEFPDHLKQKLKELTWHINAMLGIEDDNGHGFEKHLVWAYGVLMATRM
;
A
#
# COMPACT_ATOMS: atom_id res chain seq x y z
N MET A 1 -12.11 -18.80 3.75
CA MET A 1 -11.89 -17.54 3.01
C MET A 1 -11.39 -16.49 3.97
N GLN A 2 -10.18 -15.94 3.76
CA GLN A 2 -9.68 -14.82 4.55
C GLN A 2 -10.47 -13.55 4.23
N SER A 3 -10.80 -12.73 5.23
CA SER A 3 -11.46 -11.44 5.00
C SER A 3 -10.54 -10.46 4.28
N VAL A 4 -11.10 -9.50 3.55
CA VAL A 4 -10.33 -8.40 2.92
C VAL A 4 -9.41 -7.71 3.94
N ARG A 5 -9.93 -7.45 5.14
CA ARG A 5 -9.15 -6.89 6.25
C ARG A 5 -7.93 -7.73 6.59
N SER A 6 -8.08 -9.06 6.71
CA SER A 6 -6.94 -9.95 7.00
C SER A 6 -5.93 -10.02 5.86
N LYS A 7 -6.39 -9.96 4.60
CA LYS A 7 -5.50 -9.97 3.42
C LYS A 7 -4.64 -8.70 3.34
N LEU A 8 -5.11 -7.57 3.88
CA LEU A 8 -4.43 -6.26 3.87
C LEU A 8 -3.66 -5.93 5.16
N ALA A 9 -3.63 -6.82 6.14
CA ALA A 9 -3.03 -6.54 7.45
C ALA A 9 -1.50 -6.36 7.39
N GLY A 10 -0.80 -7.11 6.55
CA GLY A 10 0.66 -7.01 6.40
C GLY A 10 1.10 -5.68 5.81
N ILE A 11 0.36 -5.15 4.82
CA ILE A 11 0.57 -3.81 4.27
C ILE A 11 0.42 -2.74 5.38
N ASP A 12 -0.58 -2.89 6.26
CA ASP A 12 -0.80 -1.97 7.39
C ASP A 12 0.40 -1.90 8.32
N GLU A 13 0.88 -3.07 8.73
CA GLU A 13 2.00 -3.23 9.64
C GLU A 13 3.27 -2.66 9.00
N THR A 14 3.48 -2.95 7.72
CA THR A 14 4.66 -2.52 6.98
C THR A 14 4.68 -1.01 6.77
N LEU A 15 3.53 -0.38 6.48
CA LEU A 15 3.41 1.08 6.45
C LEU A 15 3.68 1.71 7.81
N SER A 16 3.18 1.09 8.88
CA SER A 16 3.44 1.58 10.24
C SER A 16 4.93 1.52 10.57
N LYS A 17 5.64 0.48 10.13
CA LYS A 17 7.09 0.37 10.31
C LYS A 17 7.85 1.40 9.47
N TRP A 18 7.45 1.59 8.21
CA TRP A 18 8.08 2.58 7.32
C TRP A 18 7.92 4.01 7.85
N LYS A 19 6.79 4.33 8.47
CA LYS A 19 6.60 5.62 9.14
C LYS A 19 7.66 5.88 10.22
N GLU A 20 7.97 4.88 11.03
CA GLU A 20 8.92 4.98 12.16
C GLU A 20 10.38 4.89 11.68
N ASP A 21 10.65 4.12 10.64
CA ASP A 21 11.99 3.93 10.05
C ASP A 21 11.98 4.25 8.55
N LYS A 22 12.22 5.52 8.22
CA LYS A 22 12.28 5.96 6.82
C LYS A 22 13.57 5.55 6.12
N ALA A 23 14.64 5.27 6.87
CA ALA A 23 15.94 4.93 6.31
C ALA A 23 15.90 3.58 5.57
N SER A 24 15.08 2.64 6.05
CA SER A 24 14.88 1.34 5.41
C SER A 24 13.75 1.34 4.36
N GLY A 25 13.48 2.48 3.72
CA GLY A 25 12.32 2.65 2.85
C GLY A 25 12.24 1.67 1.66
N GLU A 26 13.37 1.32 1.05
CA GLU A 26 13.42 0.30 -0.01
C GLU A 26 12.92 -1.07 0.47
N VAL A 27 13.30 -1.47 1.69
CA VAL A 27 12.87 -2.75 2.28
C VAL A 27 11.35 -2.78 2.48
N TYR A 28 10.79 -1.72 3.03
CA TYR A 28 9.34 -1.63 3.28
C TYR A 28 8.55 -1.54 1.97
N HIS A 29 9.08 -0.82 0.98
CA HIS A 29 8.51 -0.76 -0.36
C HIS A 29 8.43 -2.15 -1.01
N ASP A 30 9.51 -2.93 -0.99
CA ASP A 30 9.55 -4.27 -1.57
C ASP A 30 8.59 -5.24 -0.87
N LEU A 31 8.50 -5.18 0.47
CA LEU A 31 7.54 -5.96 1.24
C LEU A 31 6.10 -5.63 0.84
N ILE A 32 5.76 -4.34 0.75
CA ILE A 32 4.41 -3.90 0.35
C ILE A 32 4.11 -4.30 -1.09
N LYS A 33 5.05 -4.15 -2.02
CA LYS A 33 4.85 -4.56 -3.42
C LYS A 33 4.65 -6.07 -3.56
N SER A 34 5.40 -6.87 -2.80
CA SER A 34 5.21 -8.33 -2.76
C SER A 34 3.80 -8.69 -2.29
N GLU A 35 3.33 -8.06 -1.21
CA GLU A 35 1.97 -8.28 -0.72
C GLU A 35 0.89 -7.81 -1.71
N LEU A 36 1.04 -6.63 -2.30
CA LEU A 36 0.11 -6.11 -3.31
C LEU A 36 0.04 -7.03 -4.52
N SER A 37 1.17 -7.52 -5.01
CA SER A 37 1.22 -8.47 -6.12
C SER A 37 0.45 -9.76 -5.79
N ARG A 38 0.65 -10.31 -4.59
CA ARG A 38 -0.10 -11.48 -4.13
C ARG A 38 -1.60 -11.24 -4.12
N ILE A 39 -2.05 -10.09 -3.63
CA ILE A 39 -3.49 -9.76 -3.51
C ILE A 39 -4.11 -9.46 -4.88
N LEU A 40 -3.38 -8.78 -5.77
CA LEU A 40 -3.88 -8.46 -7.12
C LEU A 40 -4.07 -9.72 -7.98
N ASN A 41 -3.28 -10.77 -7.74
CA ASN A 41 -3.41 -12.08 -8.39
C ASN A 41 -4.36 -13.04 -7.65
N ASP A 42 -4.99 -12.62 -6.57
CA ASP A 42 -5.94 -13.42 -5.80
C ASP A 42 -7.33 -13.39 -6.46
N GLU A 43 -7.79 -14.53 -6.96
CA GLU A 43 -9.11 -14.67 -7.61
C GLU A 43 -10.28 -14.47 -6.65
N GLU A 44 -10.09 -14.72 -5.34
CA GLU A 44 -11.11 -14.48 -4.33
C GLU A 44 -11.14 -13.01 -3.85
N PHE A 45 -10.19 -12.18 -4.28
CA PHE A 45 -10.19 -10.77 -3.90
C PHE A 45 -11.13 -9.96 -4.79
N PRO A 46 -12.05 -9.15 -4.24
CA PRO A 46 -13.04 -8.44 -5.04
C PRO A 46 -12.42 -7.50 -6.08
N ASP A 47 -12.79 -7.68 -7.36
CA ASP A 47 -12.19 -6.92 -8.46
C ASP A 47 -12.39 -5.40 -8.35
N HIS A 48 -13.54 -4.96 -7.82
CA HIS A 48 -13.80 -3.53 -7.58
C HIS A 48 -12.81 -2.91 -6.57
N LEU A 49 -12.28 -3.72 -5.64
CA LEU A 49 -11.25 -3.30 -4.68
C LEU A 49 -9.84 -3.38 -5.26
N LYS A 50 -9.58 -4.24 -6.27
CA LYS A 50 -8.27 -4.28 -6.96
C LYS A 50 -7.91 -2.95 -7.61
N GLN A 51 -8.88 -2.17 -8.08
CA GLN A 51 -8.63 -0.82 -8.60
C GLN A 51 -8.11 0.14 -7.52
N LYS A 52 -8.62 0.03 -6.28
CA LYS A 52 -8.09 0.79 -5.13
C LYS A 52 -6.67 0.38 -4.77
N LEU A 53 -6.31 -0.89 -4.94
CA LEU A 53 -4.94 -1.33 -4.72
C LEU A 53 -3.94 -0.79 -5.75
N LYS A 54 -4.38 -0.43 -6.96
CA LYS A 54 -3.53 0.28 -7.92
C LYS A 54 -3.26 1.73 -7.49
N GLU A 55 -4.28 2.41 -6.96
CA GLU A 55 -4.14 3.73 -6.34
C GLU A 55 -3.16 3.67 -5.15
N LEU A 56 -3.29 2.64 -4.31
CA LEU A 56 -2.32 2.38 -3.23
C LEU A 56 -0.90 2.18 -3.77
N THR A 57 -0.74 1.36 -4.82
CA THR A 57 0.57 1.11 -5.45
C THR A 57 1.26 2.41 -5.89
N TRP A 58 0.49 3.33 -6.48
CA TRP A 58 1.00 4.64 -6.89
C TRP A 58 1.53 5.45 -5.69
N HIS A 59 0.77 5.53 -4.58
CA HIS A 59 1.24 6.21 -3.37
C HIS A 59 2.51 5.57 -2.80
N ILE A 60 2.59 4.24 -2.78
CA ILE A 60 3.75 3.48 -2.30
C ILE A 60 5.00 3.78 -3.15
N ASN A 61 4.86 3.85 -4.48
CA ASN A 61 5.97 4.19 -5.37
C ASN A 61 6.42 5.65 -5.19
N ALA A 62 5.48 6.58 -5.06
CA ALA A 62 5.78 8.00 -4.82
C ALA A 62 6.46 8.25 -3.47
N MET A 63 6.14 7.49 -2.42
CA MET A 63 6.83 7.55 -1.12
C MET A 63 8.34 7.28 -1.25
N LEU A 64 8.76 6.48 -2.23
CA LEU A 64 10.17 6.16 -2.51
C LEU A 64 10.76 7.03 -3.64
N GLY A 65 10.00 7.96 -4.21
CA GLY A 65 10.44 8.81 -5.32
C GLY A 65 10.59 8.09 -6.67
N ILE A 66 9.94 6.92 -6.84
CA ILE A 66 10.00 6.13 -8.08
C ILE A 66 9.04 6.68 -9.14
N GLU A 67 7.90 7.24 -8.71
CA GLU A 67 6.88 7.83 -9.59
C GLU A 67 6.72 9.32 -9.30
N ASP A 68 6.29 10.08 -10.32
CA ASP A 68 6.06 11.52 -10.25
C ASP A 68 5.07 11.85 -9.13
N ASP A 69 5.55 12.49 -8.06
CA ASP A 69 4.93 12.54 -6.74
C ASP A 69 3.87 13.66 -6.60
N ASN A 70 3.27 14.11 -7.71
CA ASN A 70 2.39 15.28 -7.81
C ASN A 70 2.82 16.52 -7.00
N GLY A 71 4.12 16.65 -6.71
CA GLY A 71 4.73 17.74 -5.94
C GLY A 71 4.64 17.57 -4.42
N HIS A 72 4.40 16.35 -3.91
CA HIS A 72 4.20 16.09 -2.49
C HIS A 72 5.13 15.01 -1.95
N GLY A 73 5.75 15.28 -0.80
CA GLY A 73 6.68 14.34 -0.19
C GLY A 73 6.01 13.16 0.53
N PHE A 74 6.87 12.26 1.03
CA PHE A 74 6.55 11.03 1.76
C PHE A 74 5.30 11.11 2.67
N GLU A 75 5.24 12.07 3.59
CA GLU A 75 4.18 12.14 4.60
C GLU A 75 2.78 12.25 3.98
N LYS A 76 2.65 12.98 2.89
CA LYS A 76 1.37 13.18 2.24
C LYS A 76 0.93 11.92 1.50
N HIS A 77 1.86 11.25 0.83
CA HIS A 77 1.58 9.95 0.22
C HIS A 77 1.30 8.86 1.25
N LEU A 78 1.95 8.88 2.42
CA LEU A 78 1.65 7.97 3.53
C LEU A 78 0.21 8.14 4.03
N VAL A 79 -0.23 9.39 4.25
CA VAL A 79 -1.62 9.68 4.66
C VAL A 79 -2.62 9.19 3.62
N TRP A 80 -2.34 9.40 2.33
CA TRP A 80 -3.21 8.93 1.26
C TRP A 80 -3.21 7.40 1.13
N ALA A 81 -2.06 6.75 1.27
CA ALA A 81 -1.95 5.28 1.30
C ALA A 81 -2.82 4.69 2.43
N TYR A 82 -2.78 5.26 3.63
CA TYR A 82 -3.69 4.88 4.71
C TYR A 82 -5.16 5.13 4.37
N GLY A 83 -5.49 6.27 3.75
CA GLY A 83 -6.83 6.58 3.29
C GLY A 83 -7.39 5.53 2.33
N VAL A 84 -6.58 5.13 1.33
CA VAL A 84 -6.93 4.07 0.38
C VAL A 84 -7.10 2.73 1.09
N LEU A 85 -6.21 2.37 2.02
CA LEU A 85 -6.32 1.13 2.80
C LEU A 85 -7.60 1.08 3.62
N MET A 86 -7.96 2.17 4.31
CA MET A 86 -9.20 2.24 5.09
C MET A 86 -10.42 2.07 4.19
N ALA A 87 -10.47 2.78 3.06
CA ALA A 87 -11.56 2.67 2.10
C ALA A 87 -11.69 1.27 1.49
N THR A 88 -10.60 0.51 1.41
CA THR A 88 -10.58 -0.85 0.86
C THR A 88 -11.01 -1.92 1.87
N ARG A 89 -10.97 -1.61 3.18
CA ARG A 89 -11.31 -2.56 4.26
C ARG A 89 -12.77 -2.52 4.70
N MET A 90 -13.51 -1.48 4.31
CA MET A 90 -14.95 -1.29 4.59
C MET A 90 -15.79 -2.20 3.72
#